data_AF-D5UJ96-F1
#
_entry.id   AF-D5UJ96-F1
#
_cell.length_a   1.000
_cell.length_b   1.000
_cell.length_c   1.000
_cell.angle_alpha   90.00
_cell.angle_beta   90.00
_cell.angle_gamma   90.00
#
_symmetry.space_group_name_H-M   'P 1'
#
loop_
_entity.id
_entity.type
_entity.pdbx_description
1 polymer ?
#
loop_
_entity_poly.entity_id
_entity_poly.type
_entity_poly.pdbx_seq_one_letter_code
_entity_poly.pdbx_strand_id
1 'polypeptide(L)' 'MSAALEEHADLVRAVEAVGDEVSVVVSSPCASHPERAEVVVFYPGGDDRRRITELLADDALGVPVSLRNA' A
#
# COMPACT_ATOMS: atom_id res chain seq x y z
N MET A 1 -2.10 5.88 -13.41
CA MET A 1 -1.61 4.68 -12.70
C MET A 1 -0.16 4.97 -12.35
N SER A 2 0.20 4.85 -11.07
CA SER A 2 1.50 5.25 -10.56
C SER A 2 2.52 4.14 -10.83
N ALA A 3 3.68 4.48 -11.40
CA ALA A 3 4.73 3.53 -11.73
C ALA A 3 5.08 2.59 -10.57
N ALA A 4 5.07 3.08 -9.33
CA ALA A 4 5.34 2.28 -8.13
C ALA A 4 4.35 1.12 -7.89
N LEU A 5 3.06 1.27 -8.23
CA LEU A 5 2.10 0.16 -8.13
C LEU A 5 2.26 -0.85 -9.26
N GLU A 6 2.65 -0.37 -10.45
CA GLU A 6 2.88 -1.23 -11.61
C GLU A 6 4.17 -2.04 -11.46
N GLU A 7 5.23 -1.44 -10.90
CA GLU A 7 6.51 -2.12 -10.64
C GLU A 7 6.41 -3.15 -9.50
N HIS A 8 5.48 -2.97 -8.56
CA HIS A 8 5.29 -3.89 -7.42
C HIS A 8 3.87 -4.51 -7.40
N ALA A 9 3.32 -4.81 -8.57
CA ALA A 9 1.96 -5.35 -8.69
C ALA A 9 1.75 -6.66 -7.90
N ASP A 10 2.80 -7.48 -7.77
CA ASP A 10 2.76 -8.71 -6.97
C ASP A 10 2.62 -8.44 -5.47
N LEU A 11 3.32 -7.41 -4.96
CA LEU A 11 3.21 -7.00 -3.57
C LEU A 11 1.84 -6.40 -3.27
N VAL A 12 1.30 -5.58 -4.19
CA VAL A 12 -0.05 -5.03 -4.06
C VAL A 12 -1.07 -6.15 -3.94
N ARG A 13 -0.98 -7.16 -4.80
CA ARG A 13 -1.83 -8.36 -4.71
C ARG A 13 -1.65 -9.13 -3.42
N ALA A 14 -0.42 -9.27 -2.93
CA ALA A 14 -0.16 -9.96 -1.66
C ALA A 14 -0.79 -9.23 -0.48
N VAL A 15 -0.77 -7.88 -0.49
CA VAL A 15 -1.41 -7.04 0.54
C VAL A 15 -2.94 -7.12 0.43
N GLU A 16 -3.52 -7.02 -0.77
CA GLU A 16 -4.96 -7.20 -0.97
C GLU A 16 -5.43 -8.62 -0.62
N ALA A 17 -4.58 -9.63 -0.78
CA ALA A 17 -4.87 -11.00 -0.36
C ALA A 17 -4.87 -11.22 1.16
N VAL A 18 -4.44 -10.24 1.97
CA VAL A 18 -4.52 -10.33 3.44
C VAL A 18 -5.96 -10.39 3.91
N GLY A 19 -6.88 -9.73 3.21
CA GLY A 19 -8.31 -9.83 3.48
C GLY A 19 -9.16 -9.13 2.41
N ASP A 20 -10.37 -9.63 2.18
CA ASP A 20 -11.32 -9.09 1.19
C ASP A 20 -11.67 -7.60 1.38
N GLU A 21 -11.47 -7.06 2.59
CA GLU A 21 -11.69 -5.64 2.93
C GLU A 21 -10.39 -4.81 2.95
N VAL A 22 -9.27 -5.38 2.53
CA VAL A 22 -8.00 -4.66 2.38
C VAL A 22 -7.92 -4.04 0.99
N SER A 23 -7.63 -2.75 0.91
CA SER A 23 -7.52 -2.04 -0.36
C SER A 23 -6.28 -1.15 -0.40
N VAL A 24 -5.55 -1.21 -1.51
CA VAL A 24 -4.32 -0.43 -1.70
C VAL A 24 -4.57 0.70 -2.69
N VAL A 25 -4.27 1.93 -2.30
CA VAL A 25 -4.52 3.12 -3.12
C VAL A 25 -3.28 3.98 -3.13
N VAL A 26 -2.87 4.49 -4.29
CA VAL A 26 -1.85 5.54 -4.33
C VAL A 26 -2.50 6.90 -4.26
N SER A 27 -2.13 7.64 -3.23
CA SER A 27 -2.42 9.05 -3.08
C SER A 27 -1.19 9.84 -3.55
N SER A 28 -1.37 10.71 -4.53
CA SER A 28 -0.35 11.74 -4.82
C SER A 28 -0.87 13.07 -4.30
N PRO A 29 -0.46 13.52 -3.10
CA PRO A 29 -0.95 14.77 -2.52
C PRO A 29 -0.54 16.01 -3.34
N CYS A 30 0.39 15.88 -4.30
CA CYS A 30 0.76 16.93 -5.23
C CYS A 30 0.89 16.36 -6.64
N ALA A 31 -0.04 16.71 -7.53
CA ALA A 31 0.00 16.32 -8.95
C ALA A 31 1.30 16.74 -9.68
N SER A 32 2.00 17.76 -9.15
CA SER A 32 3.26 18.27 -9.71
C SER A 32 4.53 17.58 -9.18
N HIS A 33 4.42 16.73 -8.15
CA HIS A 33 5.56 16.07 -7.51
C HIS A 33 5.30 14.57 -7.39
N PRO A 34 5.39 13.81 -8.50
CA PRO A 34 5.14 12.37 -8.51
C PRO A 34 6.09 11.60 -7.58
N GLU A 35 7.27 12.15 -7.26
CA GLU A 35 8.19 11.60 -6.25
C GLU A 35 7.64 11.65 -4.82
N ARG A 36 6.53 12.37 -4.58
CA ARG A 36 5.80 12.40 -3.30
C ARG A 36 4.56 11.52 -3.30
N ALA A 37 4.45 10.59 -4.26
CA ALA A 37 3.41 9.58 -4.21
C ALA A 37 3.51 8.79 -2.89
N GLU A 38 2.37 8.60 -2.24
CA GLU A 38 2.22 7.81 -1.02
C GLU A 38 1.27 6.65 -1.33
N VAL A 39 1.61 5.46 -0.86
CA VAL A 39 0.70 4.32 -0.91
C VAL A 39 -0.07 4.30 0.40
N VAL A 40 -1.40 4.32 0.30
CA VAL A 40 -2.31 4.20 1.43
C VAL A 40 -2.97 2.83 1.38
N VAL A 41 -2.77 2.03 2.42
CA VAL A 41 -3.43 0.74 2.58
C VAL A 41 -4.55 0.90 3.59
N PHE A 42 -5.78 0.67 3.14
CA PHE A 42 -6.97 0.60 3.96
C PHE A 42 -7.19 -0.83 4.41
N TYR A 43 -7.47 -1.02 5.71
CA TYR A 43 -7.69 -2.36 6.28
C TYR A 43 -8.75 -2.29 7.40
N PRO A 44 -9.57 -3.35 7.59
CA PRO A 44 -10.71 -3.33 8.51
C PRO A 44 -10.30 -3.31 10.00
N GLY A 45 -9.09 -3.76 10.33
CA GLY A 45 -8.55 -3.71 11.70
C GLY A 45 -7.89 -5.02 12.12
N GLY A 46 -7.74 -5.25 13.43
CA GLY A 46 -7.27 -6.53 13.96
C GLY A 46 -5.83 -6.91 13.58
N ASP A 47 -5.60 -8.21 13.35
CA ASP A 47 -4.28 -8.77 13.01
C ASP A 47 -3.81 -8.43 11.58
N ASP A 48 -4.69 -7.88 10.73
CA ASP A 48 -4.36 -7.54 9.34
C ASP A 48 -3.27 -6.47 9.27
N ARG A 49 -3.29 -5.49 10.20
CA ARG A 49 -2.23 -4.48 10.30
C ARG A 49 -0.86 -5.13 10.42
N ARG A 50 -0.74 -6.18 11.25
CA ARG A 50 0.54 -6.85 11.48
C ARG A 50 1.00 -7.60 10.25
N ARG A 51 0.10 -8.37 9.61
CA ARG A 51 0.41 -9.10 8.36
C ARG A 51 0.83 -8.17 7.23
N ILE A 52 0.11 -7.06 7.04
CA ILE A 52 0.45 -6.04 6.05
C ILE A 52 1.82 -5.41 6.38
N THR A 53 2.09 -5.13 7.66
CA THR A 53 3.40 -4.59 8.08
C THR A 53 4.53 -5.57 7.81
N GLU A 54 4.34 -6.87 8.07
CA GLU A 54 5.33 -7.92 7.79
C GLU A 54 5.60 -8.05 6.27
N LEU A 55 4.56 -8.00 5.42
CA LEU A 55 4.71 -8.01 3.97
C LEU A 55 5.48 -6.78 3.44
N LEU A 56 5.16 -5.59 3.95
CA LEU A 56 5.81 -4.33 3.53
C LEU A 56 7.25 -4.19 4.07
N ALA A 57 7.60 -4.92 5.14
CA ALA A 57 8.94 -4.92 5.69
C ALA A 57 9.92 -5.74 4.84
N ASP A 58 9.41 -6.76 4.13
CA ASP A 58 10.20 -7.62 3.24
C ASP A 58 10.40 -6.97 1.87
N ASP A 59 9.36 -6.30 1.35
CA ASP A 59 9.39 -5.60 0.06
C ASP A 59 8.77 -4.21 0.22
N ALA A 60 9.61 -3.17 0.26
CA ALA A 60 9.14 -1.80 0.34
C ALA A 60 8.93 -1.24 -1.07
N LEU A 61 7.74 -0.69 -1.34
CA LEU A 61 7.29 -0.10 -2.62
C LEU A 61 8.16 1.07 -3.17
N GLY A 62 9.30 1.37 -2.54
CA GLY A 62 10.18 2.50 -2.88
C GLY A 62 9.59 3.88 -2.56
N VAL A 63 8.36 3.92 -2.04
CA VAL A 63 7.62 5.13 -1.68
C VAL A 63 7.06 5.03 -0.25
N PRO A 64 6.76 6.15 0.41
CA PRO A 64 6.12 6.13 1.72
C PRO A 64 4.82 5.34 1.70
N VAL A 65 4.62 4.48 2.71
CA VAL A 65 3.40 3.69 2.89
C VAL A 65 2.72 4.07 4.20
N SER A 66 1.43 4.37 4.13
CA SER A 66 0.57 4.71 5.26
C SER A 66 -0.53 3.66 5.43
N LEU A 67 -0.65 3.13 6.63
CA LEU A 67 -1.72 2.18 7.00
C LEU A 67 -2.89 2.97 7.63
N ARG A 68 -4.09 2.83 7.08
CA ARG A 68 -5.31 3.45 7.62
C ARG A 68 -6.37 2.40 7.91
N ASN A 69 -6.96 2.48 9.09
CA ASN A 69 -8.13 1.69 9.41
C ASN A 69 -9.33 2.25 8.64
N ALA A 70 -10.00 1.37 7.89
CA ALA A 70 -11.19 1.69 7.09
C ALA A 70 -12.44 1.84 7.98
#